data_AF-A0A3C1MY92-F1
#
_entry.id   AF-A0A3C1MY92-F1
#
_cell.length_a   1.000
_cell.length_b   1.000
_cell.length_c   1.000
_cell.angle_alpha   90.00
_cell.angle_beta   90.00
_cell.angle_gamma   90.00
#
_symmetry.space_group_name_H-M   'P 1'
#
loop_
_entity.id
_entity.type
_entity.pdbx_description
1 polymer ?
#
loop_
_entity_poly.entity_id
_entity_poly.type
_entity_poly.pdbx_seq_one_letter_code
_entity_poly.pdbx_strand_id
1 'polypeptide(L)'
;MSEAWKNLNLEGEGLQSANLRLVKLMKRRPRAYGLLVLFPLGLHRAYLNDARGAWAYRIATLAAVTALWFGFGWVALGLLGTMLAVALYDIRWIEDRVALINKTLRIHLYKAKSTAPAPKGFRGRYTDDNLDDYVKLKEQERGGHVLPGKDPALNSRSRAPSFAEQEAMLKELARSRQNKPKP
;
A
#
# COMPACT_ATOMS: atom_id res chain seq x y z
N MET A 1 9.61 12.39 -5.85
CA MET A 1 8.86 11.73 -6.94
C MET A 1 7.54 12.46 -7.10
N SER A 2 7.34 13.14 -8.22
CA SER A 2 6.21 14.05 -8.42
C SER A 2 4.88 13.29 -8.36
N GLU A 3 3.86 13.88 -7.74
CA GLU A 3 2.51 13.31 -7.66
C GLU A 3 1.78 13.27 -9.02
N ALA A 4 2.49 13.55 -10.12
CA ALA A 4 1.95 13.62 -11.48
C ALA A 4 1.22 12.34 -11.91
N TRP A 5 1.63 11.18 -11.40
CA TRP A 5 0.95 9.91 -11.68
C TRP A 5 -0.48 9.86 -11.13
N LYS A 6 -0.83 10.65 -10.10
CA LYS A 6 -2.17 10.65 -9.50
C LYS A 6 -3.23 11.33 -10.36
N ASN A 7 -2.80 12.15 -11.32
CA ASN A 7 -3.69 12.91 -12.21
C ASN A 7 -3.91 12.21 -13.57
N LEU A 8 -3.19 11.11 -13.85
CA LEU A 8 -3.43 10.27 -15.02
C LEU A 8 -4.59 9.32 -14.72
N ASN A 9 -5.81 9.81 -14.93
CA ASN A 9 -7.01 8.97 -14.90
C ASN A 9 -7.06 8.15 -16.20
N LEU A 10 -6.59 6.90 -16.15
CA LEU A 10 -6.95 5.93 -17.17
C LEU A 10 -8.41 5.54 -16.90
N GLU A 11 -9.32 5.95 -17.78
CA GLU A 11 -10.79 5.87 -17.68
C GLU A 11 -11.39 4.45 -17.57
N GLY A 12 -10.59 3.43 -17.28
CA GLY A 12 -11.07 2.08 -17.00
C GLY A 12 -11.17 1.80 -15.51
N GLU A 13 -12.08 0.91 -15.10
CA GLU A 13 -12.16 0.29 -13.77
C GLU A 13 -10.92 -0.59 -13.44
N GLY A 14 -9.72 -0.07 -13.65
CA GLY A 14 -8.44 -0.76 -13.49
C GLY A 14 -7.93 -0.78 -12.05
N LEU A 15 -6.77 -1.41 -11.88
CA LEU A 15 -6.07 -1.49 -10.58
C LEU A 15 -5.63 -0.10 -10.07
N GLN A 16 -5.39 0.84 -10.99
CA GLN A 16 -4.91 2.19 -10.67
C GLN A 16 -5.98 3.06 -10.01
N SER A 17 -7.22 3.07 -10.52
CA SER A 17 -8.32 3.83 -9.91
C SER A 17 -8.68 3.31 -8.51
N ALA A 18 -8.60 1.98 -8.31
CA ALA A 18 -8.71 1.37 -6.98
C ALA A 18 -7.59 1.83 -6.04
N ASN A 19 -6.33 1.83 -6.51
CA ASN A 19 -5.21 2.33 -5.71
C ASN A 19 -5.35 3.82 -5.36
N LEU A 20 -5.83 4.66 -6.28
CA LEU A 20 -6.10 6.08 -5.99
C LEU A 20 -7.21 6.25 -4.94
N ARG A 21 -8.29 5.46 -5.04
CA ARG A 21 -9.37 5.45 -4.05
C ARG A 21 -8.85 4.99 -2.68
N LEU A 22 -8.00 3.98 -2.64
CA LEU A 22 -7.36 3.50 -1.41
C LEU A 22 -6.52 4.61 -0.75
N VAL A 23 -5.65 5.27 -1.51
CA VAL A 23 -4.78 6.33 -0.98
C VAL A 23 -5.58 7.51 -0.42
N LYS A 24 -6.74 7.83 -1.02
CA LYS A 24 -7.65 8.87 -0.51
C LYS A 24 -8.29 8.48 0.83
N LEU A 25 -8.59 7.20 1.04
CA LEU A 25 -9.25 6.70 2.25
C LEU A 25 -8.28 6.41 3.41
N MET A 26 -7.01 6.16 3.11
CA MET A 26 -6.01 5.84 4.12
C MET A 26 -5.82 6.96 5.15
N LYS A 27 -5.74 6.55 6.42
CA LYS A 27 -5.44 7.46 7.53
C LYS A 27 -3.96 7.81 7.53
N ARG A 28 -3.65 9.07 7.81
CA ARG A 28 -2.28 9.61 7.81
C ARG A 28 -1.80 9.85 9.23
N ARG A 29 -0.62 9.30 9.56
CA ARG A 29 0.07 9.50 10.84
C ARG A 29 0.26 10.98 11.23
N PRO A 30 0.80 11.87 10.37
CA PRO A 30 1.03 13.26 10.75
C PRO A 30 -0.27 13.99 11.10
N ARG A 31 -1.40 13.64 10.46
CA ARG A 31 -2.70 14.20 10.82
C ARG A 31 -3.17 13.71 12.20
N ALA A 32 -3.00 12.43 12.50
CA ALA A 32 -3.36 11.89 13.81
C ALA A 32 -2.53 12.55 14.94
N TYR A 33 -1.22 12.73 14.74
CA TYR A 33 -0.36 13.44 15.68
C TYR A 33 -0.70 14.93 15.80
N GLY A 34 -1.00 15.60 14.68
CA GLY A 34 -1.46 16.99 14.72
C GLY A 34 -2.75 17.16 15.53
N LEU A 35 -3.68 16.20 15.43
CA LEU A 35 -4.90 16.20 16.24
C LEU A 35 -4.65 15.83 17.71
N LEU A 36 -3.59 15.08 18.02
CA LEU A 36 -3.21 14.72 19.39
C LEU A 36 -2.77 15.94 20.19
N VAL A 37 -2.22 16.99 19.56
CA VAL A 37 -1.92 18.26 20.26
C VAL A 37 -3.16 18.86 20.90
N LEU A 38 -4.33 18.63 20.30
CA LEU A 38 -5.65 19.00 20.82
C LEU A 38 -6.34 17.82 21.52
N PHE A 39 -5.59 16.96 22.21
CA PHE A 39 -6.11 15.76 22.88
C PHE A 39 -7.33 16.02 23.79
N PRO A 40 -7.49 17.16 24.48
CA PRO A 40 -8.67 17.36 25.34
C PRO A 40 -9.99 17.29 24.56
N LEU A 41 -9.96 17.57 23.26
CA LEU A 41 -11.13 17.49 22.39
C LEU A 41 -11.41 16.06 21.86
N GLY A 42 -10.47 15.12 22.05
CA GLY A 42 -10.57 13.74 21.58
C GLY A 42 -10.55 13.57 20.06
N LEU A 43 -10.07 14.58 19.32
CA LEU A 43 -10.14 14.60 17.85
C LEU A 43 -9.29 13.52 17.18
N HIS A 44 -8.14 13.19 17.76
CA HIS A 44 -7.26 12.13 17.25
C HIS A 44 -7.95 10.76 17.30
N ARG A 45 -8.70 10.47 18.37
CA ARG A 45 -9.47 9.22 18.50
C ARG A 45 -10.67 9.18 17.56
N ALA A 46 -11.39 10.30 17.42
CA ALA A 46 -12.49 10.42 16.45
C ALA A 46 -11.99 10.19 15.01
N TYR A 47 -10.85 10.77 14.65
CA TYR A 47 -10.21 10.57 13.34
C TYR A 47 -9.84 9.10 13.08
N LEU A 48 -9.47 8.36 14.12
CA LEU A 48 -9.12 6.93 14.06
C LEU A 48 -10.32 6.00 14.29
N ASN A 49 -11.53 6.51 14.10
CA ASN A 49 -12.79 5.76 14.22
C ASN A 49 -12.98 5.11 15.61
N ASP A 50 -12.46 5.73 16.67
CA ASP A 50 -12.71 5.35 18.06
C ASP A 50 -13.62 6.39 18.73
N ALA A 51 -14.93 6.23 18.53
CA ALA A 51 -15.94 7.14 19.07
C ALA A 51 -16.00 7.11 20.61
N ARG A 52 -15.78 5.92 21.20
CA ARG A 52 -15.82 5.74 22.66
C ARG A 52 -14.67 6.49 23.32
N GLY A 53 -13.45 6.32 22.81
CA GLY A 53 -12.29 7.05 23.31
C GLY A 53 -12.41 8.56 23.08
N ALA A 54 -12.97 9.01 21.95
CA ALA A 54 -13.19 10.43 21.70
C ALA A 54 -14.16 11.06 22.73
N TRP A 55 -15.26 10.37 23.04
CA TRP A 55 -16.19 10.82 24.08
C TRP A 55 -15.59 10.77 25.48
N ALA A 56 -14.75 9.78 25.78
CA ALA A 56 -14.04 9.71 27.07
C ALA A 56 -13.19 10.96 27.32
N TYR A 57 -12.42 11.42 26.32
CA TYR A 57 -11.66 12.67 26.42
C TYR A 57 -12.57 13.88 26.64
N ARG A 58 -13.70 13.99 25.92
CA ARG A 58 -14.62 15.12 26.05
C ARG A 58 -15.29 15.17 27.42
N ILE A 59 -15.73 14.02 27.92
CA ILE A 59 -16.33 13.91 29.26
C ILE A 59 -15.28 14.23 30.32
N ALA A 60 -14.06 13.71 30.19
CA ALA A 60 -12.96 14.02 31.12
C ALA A 60 -12.61 15.52 31.11
N THR A 61 -12.56 16.14 29.94
CA THR A 61 -12.35 17.60 29.81
C THR A 61 -13.48 18.37 30.46
N LEU A 62 -14.74 18.00 30.21
CA LEU A 62 -15.89 18.66 30.83
C LEU A 62 -15.84 18.50 32.36
N ALA A 63 -15.55 17.30 32.85
CA ALA A 63 -15.40 17.01 34.27
C ALA A 63 -14.28 17.86 34.90
N ALA A 64 -13.12 17.96 34.25
CA ALA A 64 -12.00 18.76 34.72
C ALA A 64 -12.36 20.25 34.80
N VAL A 65 -13.04 20.80 33.77
CA VAL A 65 -13.50 22.19 33.76
C VAL A 65 -14.53 22.43 34.86
N THR A 66 -15.51 21.53 35.04
CA THR A 66 -16.50 21.65 36.12
C THR A 66 -15.84 21.57 37.49
N ALA A 67 -14.86 20.68 37.69
CA ALA A 67 -14.14 20.56 38.95
C ALA A 67 -13.37 21.84 39.28
N LEU A 68 -12.71 22.47 38.28
CA LEU A 68 -12.07 23.78 38.46
C LEU A 68 -13.10 24.85 38.84
N TRP A 69 -14.25 24.87 38.17
CA TRP A 69 -15.30 25.87 38.41
C TRP A 69 -15.83 25.84 39.85
N PHE A 70 -15.96 24.64 40.43
CA PHE A 70 -16.41 24.45 41.81
C PHE A 70 -15.27 24.47 42.86
N GLY A 71 -14.04 24.82 42.45
CA GLY A 71 -12.90 24.95 43.36
C GLY A 71 -12.21 23.62 43.73
N PHE A 72 -12.56 22.51 43.09
CA PHE A 72 -11.92 21.20 43.28
C PHE A 72 -10.63 21.07 42.45
N GLY A 73 -9.66 21.97 42.68
CA GLY A 73 -8.43 22.06 41.89
C GLY A 73 -7.61 20.77 41.85
N TRP A 74 -7.50 20.05 42.98
CA TRP A 74 -6.79 18.77 43.06
C TRP A 74 -7.43 17.68 42.18
N VAL A 75 -8.76 17.64 42.13
CA VAL A 75 -9.50 16.68 41.28
C VAL A 75 -9.27 17.01 39.80
N ALA A 76 -9.35 18.29 39.44
CA ALA A 76 -9.07 18.73 38.08
C ALA A 76 -7.63 18.42 37.65
N LEU A 77 -6.64 18.64 38.52
CA LEU A 77 -5.25 18.27 38.25
C LEU A 77 -5.09 16.76 38.05
N GLY A 78 -5.74 15.93 38.89
CA GLY A 78 -5.74 14.48 38.73
C GLY A 78 -6.33 14.04 37.39
N LEU A 79 -7.45 14.63 36.97
CA LEU A 79 -8.07 14.37 35.68
C LEU A 79 -7.17 14.77 34.51
N LEU A 80 -6.61 15.99 34.54
CA LEU A 80 -5.70 16.48 33.50
C LEU A 80 -4.44 15.63 33.41
N GLY A 81 -3.85 15.24 34.56
CA GLY A 81 -2.69 14.37 34.61
C GLY A 81 -2.98 12.98 34.04
N THR A 82 -4.14 12.41 34.36
CA THR A 82 -4.59 11.14 33.79
C THR A 82 -4.78 11.25 32.28
N MET A 83 -5.43 12.30 31.80
CA MET A 83 -5.62 12.52 30.36
C MET A 83 -4.28 12.69 29.64
N LEU A 84 -3.32 13.40 30.25
CA LEU A 84 -1.98 13.55 29.68
C LEU A 84 -1.26 12.21 29.60
N ALA A 85 -1.32 11.38 30.63
CA ALA A 85 -0.73 10.03 30.61
C ALA A 85 -1.33 9.16 29.50
N VAL A 86 -2.65 9.20 29.31
CA VAL A 86 -3.33 8.50 28.22
C VAL A 86 -2.94 9.10 26.86
N ALA A 87 -2.78 10.41 26.74
CA ALA A 87 -2.34 11.07 25.51
C ALA A 87 -0.89 10.68 25.12
N LEU A 88 -0.01 10.48 26.10
CA LEU A 88 1.34 9.95 25.88
C LEU A 88 1.30 8.50 25.41
N TYR A 89 0.47 7.66 26.04
CA TYR A 89 0.20 6.31 25.56
C TYR A 89 -0.35 6.33 24.12
N ASP A 90 -1.18 7.31 23.79
CA ASP A 90 -1.81 7.44 22.48
C ASP A 90 -0.77 7.63 21.35
N ILE A 91 0.44 8.10 21.64
CA ILE A 91 1.54 8.17 20.65
C ILE A 91 1.83 6.79 20.06
N ARG A 92 2.00 5.78 20.94
CA ARG A 92 2.25 4.39 20.51
C ARG A 92 1.01 3.75 19.89
N TRP A 93 -0.17 4.04 20.45
CA TRP A 93 -1.45 3.51 19.98
C TRP A 93 -1.83 4.02 18.59
N ILE A 94 -1.55 5.28 18.25
CA ILE A 94 -1.83 5.87 16.93
C ILE A 94 -1.12 5.06 15.83
N GLU A 95 0.12 4.65 16.03
CA GLU A 95 0.88 3.85 15.06
C GLU A 95 0.18 2.53 14.74
N ASP A 96 -0.17 1.77 15.78
CA ASP A 96 -0.83 0.47 15.64
C ASP A 96 -2.23 0.64 15.03
N ARG A 97 -2.97 1.66 15.46
CA ARG A 97 -4.34 1.90 15.01
C ARG A 97 -4.37 2.33 13.54
N VAL A 98 -3.47 3.21 13.11
CA VAL A 98 -3.34 3.61 11.70
C VAL A 98 -2.96 2.41 10.84
N ALA A 99 -2.01 1.57 11.31
CA ALA A 99 -1.62 0.37 10.59
C ALA A 99 -2.80 -0.60 10.42
N LEU A 100 -3.55 -0.84 11.50
CA LEU A 100 -4.74 -1.69 11.49
C LEU A 100 -5.81 -1.17 10.54
N ILE A 101 -6.19 0.11 10.63
CA ILE A 101 -7.23 0.72 9.77
C ILE A 101 -6.82 0.66 8.30
N ASN A 102 -5.56 0.97 7.99
CA ASN A 102 -5.07 0.95 6.62
C ASN A 102 -5.00 -0.48 6.08
N LYS A 103 -4.66 -1.47 6.92
CA LYS A 103 -4.70 -2.89 6.55
C LYS A 103 -6.14 -3.36 6.27
N THR A 104 -7.10 -3.00 7.12
CA THR A 104 -8.52 -3.35 6.91
C THR A 104 -9.08 -2.69 5.65
N LEU A 105 -8.71 -1.43 5.38
CA LEU A 105 -9.12 -0.73 4.15
C LEU A 105 -8.60 -1.41 2.89
N ARG A 106 -7.35 -1.87 2.88
CA ARG A 106 -6.77 -2.65 1.77
C ARG A 106 -7.57 -3.92 1.53
N ILE A 107 -7.78 -4.72 2.59
CA ILE A 107 -8.50 -5.98 2.50
C ILE A 107 -9.92 -5.76 1.98
N HIS A 108 -10.63 -4.77 2.53
CA HIS A 108 -11.99 -4.46 2.12
C HIS A 108 -12.06 -4.04 0.65
N LEU A 109 -11.16 -3.17 0.18
CA LEU A 109 -11.18 -2.72 -1.20
C LEU A 109 -10.86 -3.84 -2.21
N TYR A 110 -9.90 -4.72 -1.88
CA TYR A 110 -9.56 -5.85 -2.76
C TYR A 110 -10.63 -6.95 -2.73
N LYS A 111 -11.31 -7.17 -1.60
CA LYS A 111 -12.42 -8.14 -1.50
C LYS A 111 -13.73 -7.62 -2.12
N ALA A 112 -14.01 -6.33 -1.99
CA ALA A 112 -15.23 -5.71 -2.53
C ALA A 112 -15.20 -5.60 -4.06
N LYS A 113 -14.02 -5.66 -4.68
CA LYS A 113 -13.89 -5.80 -6.12
C LYS A 113 -14.24 -7.24 -6.50
N SER A 114 -15.53 -7.53 -6.59
CA SER A 114 -16.04 -8.73 -7.24
C SER A 114 -15.37 -8.79 -8.60
N THR A 115 -14.54 -9.80 -8.78
CA THR A 115 -13.90 -10.17 -10.04
C THR A 115 -14.92 -9.97 -11.15
N ALA A 116 -14.61 -9.06 -12.10
CA ALA A 116 -15.25 -9.11 -13.40
C ALA A 116 -15.23 -10.58 -13.84
N PRO A 117 -16.39 -11.15 -14.25
CA PRO A 117 -16.50 -12.57 -14.51
C PRO A 117 -15.32 -12.96 -15.41
N ALA A 118 -14.60 -14.00 -14.97
CA ALA A 118 -13.45 -14.49 -15.69
C ALA A 118 -13.81 -14.60 -17.19
N PRO A 119 -12.97 -14.10 -18.11
CA PRO A 119 -13.29 -14.09 -19.53
C PRO A 119 -13.80 -15.48 -19.97
N LYS A 120 -14.80 -15.56 -20.84
CA LYS A 120 -15.31 -16.86 -21.32
C LYS A 120 -14.14 -17.69 -21.86
N GLY A 121 -13.85 -18.84 -21.22
CA GLY A 121 -12.70 -19.68 -21.54
C GLY A 121 -11.45 -19.46 -20.67
N PHE A 122 -11.50 -18.58 -19.66
CA PHE A 122 -10.45 -18.40 -18.68
C PHE A 122 -10.38 -19.62 -17.75
N ARG A 123 -9.61 -20.59 -18.22
CA ARG A 123 -9.01 -21.66 -17.43
C ARG A 123 -8.00 -20.98 -16.52
N GLY A 124 -8.29 -20.86 -15.23
CA GLY A 124 -7.33 -20.28 -14.27
C GLY A 124 -5.98 -21.02 -14.27
N ARG A 125 -5.07 -20.62 -13.38
CA ARG A 125 -3.96 -21.54 -13.03
C ARG A 125 -4.58 -22.70 -12.24
N TYR A 126 -4.87 -23.79 -12.92
CA TYR A 126 -5.20 -25.04 -12.25
C TYR A 126 -3.98 -25.43 -11.41
N THR A 127 -4.21 -25.54 -10.09
CA THR A 127 -3.34 -26.25 -9.14
C THR A 127 -4.00 -27.57 -8.76
N ASP A 128 -4.87 -28.07 -9.63
CA ASP A 128 -5.40 -29.41 -9.54
C ASP A 128 -4.67 -30.27 -10.56
N ASP A 129 -4.11 -31.36 -10.03
CA ASP A 129 -3.45 -32.49 -10.64
C ASP A 129 -1.91 -32.40 -10.79
N ASN A 130 -1.25 -33.07 -9.84
CA ASN A 130 0.18 -33.38 -9.71
C ASN A 130 1.16 -32.22 -9.50
N LEU A 131 1.58 -32.07 -8.23
CA LEU A 131 2.77 -31.32 -7.82
C LEU A 131 4.01 -31.68 -8.66
N ASP A 132 4.12 -32.96 -9.06
CA ASP A 132 5.23 -33.46 -9.88
C ASP A 132 5.24 -32.87 -11.29
N ASP A 133 4.07 -32.67 -11.91
CA ASP A 133 3.96 -32.09 -13.23
C ASP A 133 4.22 -30.58 -13.19
N TYR A 134 3.84 -29.92 -12.09
CA TYR A 134 4.20 -28.53 -11.80
C TYR A 134 5.71 -28.34 -11.60
N VAL A 135 6.36 -29.23 -10.84
CA VAL A 135 7.82 -29.20 -10.62
C VAL A 135 8.55 -29.42 -11.94
N LYS A 136 8.13 -30.39 -12.76
CA LYS A 136 8.72 -30.62 -14.10
C LYS A 136 8.59 -29.41 -15.02
N LEU A 137 7.41 -28.78 -15.07
CA LEU A 137 7.19 -27.58 -15.87
C LEU A 137 8.08 -26.42 -15.39
N LYS A 138 8.22 -26.26 -14.07
CA LYS A 138 9.09 -25.24 -13.47
C LYS A 138 10.57 -25.51 -13.68
N GLU A 139 10.99 -26.77 -13.65
CA GLU A 139 12.36 -27.19 -13.96
C GLU A 139 12.68 -26.96 -15.45
N GLN A 140 11.71 -27.14 -16.35
CA GLN A 140 11.84 -26.78 -17.76
C GLN A 140 11.92 -25.27 -18.00
N GLU A 141 11.20 -24.46 -17.21
CA GLU A 141 11.24 -22.99 -17.27
C GLU A 141 12.45 -22.38 -16.56
N ARG A 142 13.13 -23.12 -15.68
CA ARG A 142 14.34 -22.68 -14.97
C ARG A 142 15.50 -22.71 -15.96
N GLY A 143 15.60 -21.64 -16.73
CA GLY A 143 16.54 -21.46 -17.84
C GLY A 143 17.93 -22.01 -17.55
N GLY A 144 18.29 -23.07 -18.28
CA GLY A 144 19.63 -23.67 -18.21
C GLY A 144 19.73 -25.11 -18.71
N HIS A 145 18.66 -25.91 -18.67
CA HIS A 145 18.74 -27.31 -19.08
C HIS A 145 18.26 -27.55 -20.52
N VAL A 146 19.19 -28.05 -21.33
CA VAL A 146 18.93 -28.60 -22.66
C VAL A 146 18.15 -29.91 -22.48
N LEU A 147 17.06 -30.09 -23.25
CA LEU A 147 16.34 -31.37 -23.32
C LEU A 147 17.33 -32.51 -23.60
N PRO A 148 17.21 -33.67 -22.93
CA PRO A 148 18.08 -34.82 -23.19
C PRO A 148 17.86 -35.26 -24.65
N GLY A 149 18.93 -35.22 -25.45
CA GLY A 149 18.91 -35.61 -26.87
C GLY A 149 19.16 -34.49 -27.89
N LYS A 150 19.43 -33.24 -27.47
CA LYS A 150 19.88 -32.18 -28.40
C LYS A 150 21.31 -31.73 -28.09
N ASP A 151 22.19 -31.94 -29.05
CA ASP A 151 23.60 -31.55 -29.00
C ASP A 151 23.77 -30.05 -28.65
N PRO A 152 24.59 -29.71 -27.64
CA PRO A 152 24.80 -28.34 -27.20
C PRO A 152 25.53 -27.46 -28.25
N ALA A 153 26.12 -28.06 -29.29
CA ALA A 153 26.84 -27.35 -30.34
C ALA A 153 25.94 -26.55 -31.30
N LEU A 154 24.63 -26.86 -31.37
CA LEU A 154 23.71 -26.23 -32.32
C LEU A 154 22.96 -25.01 -31.75
N ASN A 155 23.10 -24.70 -30.45
CA ASN A 155 22.39 -23.60 -29.78
C ASN A 155 23.28 -22.38 -29.48
N SER A 156 24.26 -22.11 -30.33
CA SER A 156 25.10 -20.91 -30.25
C SER A 156 24.38 -19.60 -30.60
N ARG A 157 23.10 -19.65 -31.00
CA ARG A 157 22.33 -18.46 -31.44
C ARG A 157 21.42 -17.81 -30.39
N SER A 158 21.38 -18.30 -29.15
CA SER A 158 20.50 -17.74 -28.11
C SER A 158 21.25 -17.28 -26.85
N ARG A 159 22.49 -16.79 -26.99
CA ARG A 159 23.10 -15.98 -25.94
C ARG A 159 22.43 -14.61 -25.93
N ALA A 160 21.90 -14.22 -24.77
CA ALA A 160 21.45 -12.85 -24.56
C ALA A 160 22.66 -11.91 -24.84
N PRO A 161 22.48 -10.87 -25.67
CA PRO A 161 23.58 -10.00 -26.07
C PRO A 161 24.18 -9.32 -24.85
N SER A 162 25.51 -9.26 -24.81
CA SER A 162 26.25 -8.61 -23.74
C SER A 162 25.98 -7.11 -23.72
N PHE A 163 26.21 -6.44 -22.59
CA PHE A 163 26.00 -5.00 -22.45
C PHE A 163 26.73 -4.18 -23.53
N ALA A 164 27.93 -4.61 -23.92
CA ALA A 164 28.70 -3.97 -24.98
C ALA A 164 28.01 -4.06 -26.36
N GLU A 165 27.39 -5.21 -26.66
CA GLU A 165 26.62 -5.40 -27.90
C GLU A 165 25.31 -4.60 -27.88
N GLN A 166 24.67 -4.48 -26.71
CA GLN A 166 23.47 -3.66 -26.54
C GLN A 166 23.76 -2.16 -26.74
N GLU A 167 24.88 -1.65 -26.20
CA GLU A 167 25.31 -0.28 -26.45
C GLU A 167 25.67 -0.02 -27.92
N ALA A 168 26.35 -0.96 -28.57
CA ALA A 168 26.67 -0.85 -29.99
C ALA A 168 25.39 -0.78 -30.85
N MET A 169 24.40 -1.63 -30.54
CA MET A 169 23.12 -1.67 -31.24
C MET A 169 22.29 -0.39 -31.03
N LEU A 170 22.31 0.18 -29.81
CA LEU A 170 21.69 1.49 -29.53
C LEU A 170 22.36 2.62 -30.32
N LYS A 171 23.68 2.57 -30.46
CA LYS A 171 24.46 3.58 -31.20
C LYS A 171 24.19 3.50 -32.71
N GLU A 172 23.99 2.31 -33.26
CA GLU A 172 23.57 2.13 -34.66
C GLU A 172 22.12 2.56 -34.90
N LEU A 173 21.20 2.28 -33.97
CA LEU A 173 19.81 2.77 -34.05
C LEU A 173 19.73 4.31 -34.00
N ALA A 174 20.58 4.95 -33.19
CA ALA A 174 20.67 6.41 -33.15
C ALA A 174 21.18 7.00 -34.48
N ARG A 175 22.19 6.36 -35.10
CA ARG A 175 22.73 6.78 -36.40
C ARG A 175 21.74 6.57 -37.56
N SER A 176 21.01 5.46 -37.58
CA SER A 176 20.00 5.19 -38.61
C SER A 176 18.78 6.13 -38.50
N ARG A 177 18.47 6.64 -37.30
CA ARG A 177 17.46 7.67 -37.10
C ARG A 177 17.87 9.05 -37.62
N GLN A 178 19.17 9.38 -37.56
CA GLN A 178 19.70 10.65 -38.09
C GLN A 178 19.83 10.65 -39.62
N ASN A 179 20.05 9.48 -40.24
CA ASN A 179 20.19 9.33 -41.68
C ASN A 179 18.88 9.06 -42.43
N LYS A 180 17.71 9.13 -41.78
CA LYS A 180 16.42 9.11 -42.50
C LYS A 180 16.12 10.52 -43.02
N PRO A 181 16.14 10.76 -44.36
CA PRO A 181 15.61 12.01 -44.89
C PRO A 181 14.13 12.09 -44.55
N LYS A 182 13.71 13.24 -44.03
CA LYS A 182 12.28 13.56 -43.85
C LYS A 182 11.57 13.46 -45.22
N PRO A 183 10.34 12.94 -45.27
CA PRO A 183 9.49 13.13 -46.45
C PRO A 183 9.23 14.62 -46.69
#